data_AF-A0A8T0WTU7-F1
#
_entry.id   AF-A0A8T0WTU7-F1
#
_cell.length_a   1.000
_cell.length_b   1.000
_cell.length_c   1.000
_cell.angle_alpha   90.00
_cell.angle_beta   90.00
_cell.angle_gamma   90.00
#
_symmetry.space_group_name_H-M   'P 1'
#
loop_
_entity.id
_entity.type
_entity.pdbx_description
1 polymer ?
#
loop_
_entity_poly.entity_id
_entity_poly.type
_entity_poly.pdbx_seq_one_letter_code
_entity_poly.pdbx_strand_id
1 'polypeptide(L)'
;MWALYHRWCKHFKMERDHDEMVRRFAEFKNCVLHVHQVNRAGLSYKLAINKSADTSIEEKRKVLVSLRGGEVASGRLKAVGCLLTTE
;
A
#
# COMPACT_ATOMS: atom_id res chain seq x y z
N MET A 1 13.18 0.87 -10.48
CA MET A 1 11.87 1.06 -9.82
C MET A 1 10.76 1.51 -10.76
N TRP A 2 10.95 2.54 -11.59
CA TRP A 2 9.92 2.98 -12.56
C TRP A 2 9.43 1.88 -13.51
N ALA A 3 10.33 1.07 -14.07
CA ALA A 3 9.93 -0.07 -14.91
C ALA A 3 9.04 -1.08 -14.18
N LEU A 4 9.25 -1.30 -12.87
CA LEU A 4 8.39 -2.16 -12.05
C LEU A 4 7.02 -1.51 -11.84
N TYR A 5 6.98 -0.19 -11.60
CA TYR A 5 5.74 0.55 -11.46
C TYR A 5 4.89 0.51 -12.75
N HIS A 6 5.50 0.70 -13.92
CA HIS A 6 4.79 0.54 -15.20
C HIS A 6 4.27 -0.89 -15.42
N ARG A 7 5.06 -1.91 -15.11
CA ARG A 7 4.61 -3.32 -15.19
C ARG A 7 3.45 -3.59 -14.24
N TRP A 8 3.50 -3.05 -13.03
CA TRP A 8 2.42 -3.14 -12.05
C TRP A 8 1.16 -2.43 -12.53
N CYS A 9 1.25 -1.20 -13.07
CA CYS A 9 0.11 -0.49 -13.65
C CYS A 9 -0.53 -1.29 -14.78
N LYS A 10 0.29 -1.83 -15.70
CA LYS A 10 -0.19 -2.68 -16.80
C LYS A 10 -0.86 -3.96 -16.29
N HIS A 11 -0.28 -4.61 -15.27
CA HIS A 11 -0.82 -5.85 -14.71
C HIS A 11 -2.20 -5.63 -14.05
N PHE A 12 -2.37 -4.55 -13.30
CA PHE A 12 -3.63 -4.23 -12.63
C PHE A 12 -4.58 -3.37 -13.47
N LYS A 13 -4.23 -3.09 -14.74
CA LYS A 13 -4.98 -2.20 -15.66
C LYS A 13 -5.28 -0.84 -15.02
N MET A 14 -4.29 -0.26 -14.36
CA MET A 14 -4.37 1.07 -13.77
C MET A 14 -4.07 2.10 -14.85
N GLU A 15 -5.11 2.82 -15.29
CA GLU A 15 -4.96 3.97 -16.17
C GLU A 15 -4.71 5.22 -15.30
N ARG A 16 -3.57 5.85 -15.51
CA ARG A 16 -3.17 7.08 -14.82
C ARG A 16 -2.39 7.96 -15.78
N ASP A 17 -2.57 9.26 -15.64
CA ASP A 17 -1.70 10.22 -16.32
C ASP A 17 -0.30 10.23 -15.68
N HIS A 18 0.66 10.82 -16.40
CA HIS A 18 2.05 10.86 -15.95
C HIS A 18 2.22 11.61 -14.63
N ASP A 19 1.46 12.68 -14.40
CA ASP A 19 1.58 13.52 -13.21
C ASP A 19 1.06 12.79 -11.96
N GLU A 20 -0.04 12.04 -12.08
CA GLU A 20 -0.55 11.16 -11.03
C GLU A 20 0.42 10.02 -10.75
N MET A 21 1.01 9.44 -11.79
CA MET A 21 2.06 8.43 -11.63
C MET A 21 3.25 8.98 -10.84
N VAL A 22 3.72 10.20 -11.13
CA VAL A 22 4.82 10.85 -10.40
C VAL A 22 4.46 11.10 -8.95
N ARG A 23 3.24 11.57 -8.67
CA ARG A 23 2.76 11.80 -7.29
C ARG A 23 2.73 10.52 -6.46
N ARG A 24 2.21 9.42 -7.02
CA ARG A 24 2.00 8.13 -6.32
C ARG A 24 3.22 7.21 -6.30
N PHE A 25 4.25 7.52 -7.09
CA PHE A 25 5.44 6.68 -7.20
C PHE A 25 6.21 6.55 -5.89
N ALA A 26 6.15 7.58 -5.01
CA ALA A 26 6.80 7.54 -3.71
C ALA A 26 6.19 6.45 -2.80
N GLU A 27 4.87 6.39 -2.72
CA GLU A 27 4.11 5.39 -1.97
C GLU A 27 4.39 3.99 -2.52
N PHE A 28 4.38 3.85 -3.85
CA PHE A 28 4.71 2.58 -4.49
C PHE A 28 6.08 2.06 -4.08
N LYS A 29 7.12 2.91 -4.14
CA LYS A 29 8.48 2.53 -3.70
C LYS A 29 8.50 2.06 -2.26
N ASN A 30 7.82 2.78 -1.36
CA ASN A 30 7.77 2.42 0.06
C ASN A 30 7.11 1.05 0.26
N CYS A 31 6.00 0.77 -0.45
CA CYS A 31 5.35 -0.54 -0.37
C CYS A 31 6.25 -1.67 -0.89
N VAL A 32 6.90 -1.50 -2.05
CA VAL A 32 7.80 -2.53 -2.60
C VAL A 32 8.98 -2.81 -1.67
N LEU A 33 9.60 -1.76 -1.11
CA LEU A 33 10.71 -1.92 -0.16
C LEU A 33 10.27 -2.67 1.10
N HIS A 34 9.08 -2.36 1.60
CA HIS A 34 8.52 -3.04 2.76
C HIS A 34 8.25 -4.52 2.49
N VAL A 35 7.61 -4.85 1.36
CA VAL A 35 7.40 -6.24 0.93
C VAL A 35 8.72 -7.00 0.86
N HIS A 36 9.75 -6.38 0.29
CA HIS A 36 11.08 -6.97 0.18
C HIS A 36 11.73 -7.22 1.55
N GLN A 37 11.63 -6.26 2.47
CA GLN A 37 12.16 -6.39 3.83
C GLN A 37 11.47 -7.52 4.60
N VAL A 38 10.14 -7.58 4.57
CA VAL A 38 9.37 -8.63 5.26
C VAL A 38 9.67 -10.01 4.68
N ASN A 39 9.75 -10.13 3.36
CA ASN A 39 10.07 -11.40 2.71
C ASN A 39 11.51 -11.88 3.00
N ARG A 40 12.41 -10.97 3.41
CA ARG A 40 13.77 -11.29 3.82
C ARG A 40 13.92 -11.54 5.32
N ALA A 41 12.91 -11.23 6.13
CA ALA A 41 12.96 -11.35 7.59
C ALA A 41 12.77 -12.80 8.09
N GLY A 42 12.63 -13.78 7.20
CA GLY A 42 12.49 -15.19 7.59
C GLY A 42 11.16 -15.54 8.25
N LEU A 43 10.13 -14.71 8.04
CA LEU A 43 8.79 -14.98 8.56
C LEU A 43 8.14 -16.15 7.82
N SER A 44 7.18 -16.80 8.50
CA SER A 44 6.38 -17.90 7.93
C SER A 44 5.49 -17.47 6.77
N TYR A 45 5.21 -16.17 6.65
CA TYR A 45 4.40 -15.60 5.58
C TYR A 45 5.22 -14.69 4.67
N LYS A 46 4.76 -14.55 3.43
CA LYS A 46 5.33 -13.65 2.43
C LYS A 46 4.29 -12.62 2.02
N LEU A 47 4.74 -11.38 1.82
CA LEU A 47 3.95 -10.31 1.25
C LEU A 47 4.16 -10.25 -0.26
N ALA A 48 3.14 -9.74 -0.95
CA ALA A 48 3.17 -9.48 -2.38
C ALA A 48 2.61 -8.08 -2.65
N ILE A 49 3.09 -7.47 -3.74
CA ILE A 49 2.61 -6.17 -4.21
C ILE A 49 1.20 -6.38 -4.77
N ASN A 50 0.21 -5.68 -4.21
CA ASN A 50 -1.20 -5.78 -4.60
C ASN A 50 -1.69 -4.50 -5.32
N LYS A 51 -2.97 -4.43 -5.68
CA LYS A 51 -3.57 -3.27 -6.39
C LYS A 51 -3.53 -1.95 -5.61
N SER A 52 -3.30 -1.99 -4.29
CA SER A 52 -3.21 -0.80 -3.42
C SER A 52 -1.78 -0.39 -3.08
N ALA A 53 -0.81 -0.85 -3.88
CA ALA A 53 0.61 -0.62 -3.62
C ALA A 53 1.02 0.85 -3.65
N ASP A 54 0.26 1.70 -4.33
CA ASP A 54 0.54 3.13 -4.48
C ASP A 54 -0.52 4.04 -3.83
N THR A 55 -1.37 3.45 -2.98
CA THR A 55 -2.29 4.20 -2.14
C THR A 55 -1.58 4.58 -0.85
N SER A 56 -1.61 5.85 -0.48
CA SER A 56 -1.00 6.33 0.76
C SER A 56 -1.71 5.75 1.98
N ILE A 57 -0.99 5.64 3.09
CA ILE A 57 -1.55 5.22 4.39
C ILE A 57 -2.70 6.17 4.81
N GLU A 58 -2.57 7.46 4.50
CA GLU A 58 -3.54 8.49 4.81
C GLU A 58 -4.87 8.26 4.06
N GLU A 59 -4.79 7.97 2.76
CA GLU A 59 -5.95 7.60 1.95
C GLU A 59 -6.58 6.30 2.46
N LYS A 60 -5.77 5.28 2.80
CA LYS A 60 -6.26 4.00 3.37
C LYS A 60 -6.99 4.22 4.70
N ARG A 61 -6.49 5.11 5.55
CA ARG A 61 -7.10 5.44 6.84
C ARG A 61 -8.41 6.19 6.69
N LYS A 62 -8.51 7.13 5.74
CA LYS A 62 -9.77 7.84 5.45
C LYS A 62 -10.86 6.88 4.96
N VAL A 63 -10.52 5.94 4.08
CA VAL A 63 -11.47 4.90 3.64
C VAL A 63 -11.92 4.02 4.80
N LEU A 64 -11.00 3.58 5.67
CA LEU A 64 -11.36 2.77 6.84
C LEU A 64 -12.26 3.52 7.83
N VAL A 65 -11.97 4.80 8.09
CA VAL A 65 -12.78 5.65 8.98
C VAL A 65 -14.18 5.88 8.39
N SER A 66 -14.30 6.07 7.08
CA SER A 66 -15.62 6.17 6.43
C SER A 66 -16.41 4.85 6.44
N LEU A 67 -15.75 3.69 6.42
CA LEU A 67 -16.41 2.38 6.53
C LEU A 67 -16.81 2.05 7.98
N ARG A 68 -16.07 2.57 8.97
CA ARG A 68 -16.35 2.41 10.40
C ARG A 68 -17.01 3.67 10.96
N GLY A 69 -18.24 3.96 10.54
CA GLY A 69 -19.10 4.97 11.15
C GLY A 69 -19.52 4.65 12.60
N GLY A 70 -18.58 4.27 13.47
CA GLY A 70 -18.78 3.96 14.87
C GLY A 70 -17.41 3.81 15.57
N GLU A 71 -17.15 4.74 16.49
CA GLU A 71 -16.10 4.80 17.53
C GLU A 71 -14.81 3.98 17.34
N VAL A 72 -13.68 4.67 17.19
CA VAL A 72 -12.36 4.05 17.29
C VAL A 72 -11.79 4.32 18.68
N ALA A 73 -11.88 3.31 19.54
CA ALA A 73 -11.08 3.23 20.75
C ALA A 73 -9.59 3.30 20.37
N SER A 74 -8.83 4.04 21.19
CA SER A 74 -7.40 4.31 21.09
C SER A 74 -6.56 3.02 21.07
N GLY A 75 -6.53 2.35 19.92
CA GLY A 75 -5.64 1.25 19.58
C GLY A 75 -4.62 1.75 18.57
N ARG A 76 -3.33 1.55 18.85
CA ARG A 76 -2.21 2.03 18.06
C ARG A 76 -2.21 1.35 16.68
N LEU A 77 -2.94 1.91 15.72
CA LEU A 77 -3.00 1.45 14.34
C LEU A 77 -1.59 1.45 13.75
N LYS A 78 -0.92 0.29 13.72
CA LYS A 78 0.28 0.10 12.92
C LYS A 78 -0.15 -0.09 11.48
N ALA A 79 -0.27 1.02 10.76
CA ALA A 79 -0.50 1.00 9.32
C ALA A 79 0.77 0.49 8.62
N VAL A 80 0.79 -0.80 8.30
CA VAL A 80 1.86 -1.42 7.55
C VAL A 80 1.61 -1.10 6.06
N GLY A 81 2.55 -0.45 5.38
CA GLY A 81 2.35 0.23 4.09
C GLY A 81 1.68 -0.55 2.94
N CYS A 82 1.52 -1.87 3.05
CA CYS A 82 0.84 -2.72 2.05
C CYS A 82 -0.36 -3.54 2.58
N LEU A 83 -0.70 -3.47 3.89
CA LEU A 83 -1.86 -4.15 4.47
C LEU A 83 -2.48 -3.30 5.61
N LEU A 84 -3.80 -3.15 5.58
CA LEU A 84 -4.57 -2.94 6.81
C LEU A 84 -4.69 -4.31 7.47
N THR A 85 -3.78 -4.66 8.38
CA THR A 85 -4.05 -5.76 9.33
C THR A 85 -4.78 -5.15 10.51
N THR A 86 -6.09 -5.42 10.61
CA THR A 86 -6.82 -5.23 11.86
C THR A 86 -6.38 -6.34 12.81
N GLU A 87 -5.90 -5.98 13.99
CA GLU A 87 -5.87 -6.90 15.13
C GLU A 87 -7.30 -7.33 15.51
#